data_AF-A0A6L5H8C7-F1
#
_entry.id   AF-A0A6L5H8C7-F1
#
_cell.length_a   1.000
_cell.length_b   1.000
_cell.length_c   1.000
_cell.angle_alpha   90.00
_cell.angle_beta   90.00
_cell.angle_gamma   90.00
#
_symmetry.space_group_name_H-M   'P 1'
#
loop_
_entity.id
_entity.type
_entity.pdbx_description
1 polymer ?
#
loop_
_entity_poly.entity_id
_entity_poly.type
_entity_poly.pdbx_seq_one_letter_code
_entity_poly.pdbx_strand_id
1 'polypeptide(L)'
;MADQVTVTTRDPEVVEILKWLQQWHSNHVQKLQMIVQAPADTELVLRGANGQQVLLVGDERKGFKAGCATALDLFGKFPLTVTKNVSRDTDSEEK
;
A
#
# COMPACT_ATOMS: atom_id res chain seq x y z
N MET A 1 1.44 -23.84 -8.78
CA MET A 1 1.34 -23.78 -7.31
C MET A 1 2.24 -22.62 -6.89
N ALA A 2 1.76 -21.71 -6.05
CA ALA A 2 2.61 -20.64 -5.53
C ALA A 2 3.31 -21.17 -4.28
N ASP A 3 4.64 -21.19 -4.29
CA ASP A 3 5.41 -21.60 -3.13
C ASP A 3 5.29 -20.54 -2.03
N GLN A 4 4.99 -20.97 -0.81
CA GLN A 4 4.96 -20.11 0.36
C GLN A 4 6.25 -20.31 1.16
N VAL A 5 7.02 -19.25 1.32
CA VAL A 5 8.25 -19.24 2.15
C VAL A 5 7.93 -18.61 3.50
N THR A 6 8.30 -19.28 4.59
CA THR A 6 8.19 -18.74 5.96
C THR A 6 9.58 -18.50 6.53
N VAL A 7 9.83 -17.30 7.02
CA VAL A 7 11.07 -16.91 7.69
C VAL A 7 10.75 -16.38 9.08
N THR A 8 11.48 -16.85 10.09
CA THR A 8 11.38 -16.32 11.45
C THR A 8 12.59 -15.47 11.73
N THR A 9 12.38 -14.26 12.26
CA THR A 9 13.45 -13.38 12.73
C THR A 9 13.14 -12.87 14.14
N ARG A 10 14.19 -12.63 14.91
CA ARG A 10 14.13 -11.91 16.19
C ARG A 10 14.74 -10.50 16.09
N ASP A 11 15.23 -10.14 14.90
CA ASP A 11 15.85 -8.85 14.65
C ASP A 11 14.77 -7.75 14.57
N PRO A 12 14.77 -6.79 15.51
CA PRO A 12 13.77 -5.72 15.53
C PRO A 12 13.87 -4.79 14.33
N GLU A 13 15.07 -4.58 13.75
CA GLU A 13 15.26 -3.70 12.60
C GLU A 13 14.60 -4.30 11.35
N VAL A 14 14.75 -5.62 11.15
CA VAL A 14 14.06 -6.32 10.05
C VAL A 14 12.55 -6.19 10.18
N VAL A 15 12.01 -6.33 11.39
CA VAL A 15 10.57 -6.17 11.65
C VAL A 15 10.11 -4.74 11.35
N GLU A 16 10.92 -3.74 11.69
CA GLU A 16 10.61 -2.34 11.44
C GLU A 16 10.63 -2.00 9.94
N ILE A 17 11.64 -2.45 9.21
CA ILE A 17 11.73 -2.27 7.75
C ILE A 17 10.50 -2.88 7.06
N LEU A 18 10.07 -4.07 7.47
CA LEU A 18 8.88 -4.71 6.90
C LEU A 18 7.61 -3.90 7.16
N LYS A 19 7.47 -3.31 8.35
CA LYS A 19 6.34 -2.42 8.67
C LYS A 19 6.36 -1.15 7.83
N TRP A 20 7.52 -0.53 7.63
CA TRP A 20 7.64 0.65 6.78
C TRP A 20 7.28 0.34 5.33
N LEU A 21 7.70 -0.82 4.80
CA LEU A 21 7.32 -1.25 3.45
C LEU A 21 5.81 -1.47 3.33
N GLN A 22 5.19 -2.13 4.31
CA GLN A 22 3.73 -2.31 4.35
C GLN A 22 2.98 -0.97 4.39
N GLN A 23 3.46 -0.03 5.20
CA GLN A 23 2.87 1.30 5.32
C GLN A 23 3.05 2.12 4.03
N TRP A 24 4.25 2.12 3.45
CA TRP A 24 4.55 2.79 2.19
C TRP A 24 3.63 2.27 1.07
N HIS A 25 3.50 0.95 0.95
CA HIS A 25 2.61 0.32 -0.04
C HIS A 25 1.15 0.72 0.18
N SER A 26 0.66 0.60 1.43
CA SER A 26 -0.73 0.92 1.78
C SER A 26 -1.05 2.38 1.49
N ASN A 27 -0.14 3.30 1.80
CA ASN A 27 -0.31 4.72 1.53
C ASN A 27 -0.38 5.02 0.01
N HIS A 28 0.43 4.35 -0.81
CA HIS A 28 0.39 4.53 -2.27
C HIS A 28 -0.89 3.98 -2.87
N VAL A 29 -1.29 2.76 -2.50
CA VAL A 29 -2.54 2.15 -2.94
C VAL A 29 -3.74 3.02 -2.54
N GLN A 30 -3.80 3.50 -1.29
CA GLN A 30 -4.89 4.34 -0.83
C GLN A 30 -5.00 5.64 -1.63
N LYS A 31 -3.88 6.32 -1.89
CA LYS A 31 -3.87 7.56 -2.69
C LYS A 31 -4.36 7.33 -4.12
N LEU A 32 -3.91 6.26 -4.76
CA LEU A 32 -4.36 5.90 -6.10
C LEU A 32 -5.86 5.55 -6.11
N GLN A 33 -6.33 4.79 -5.11
CA GLN A 33 -7.76 4.48 -4.96
C GLN A 33 -8.61 5.75 -4.80
N MET A 34 -8.16 6.70 -3.98
CA MET A 34 -8.85 8.00 -3.82
C MET A 34 -9.00 8.73 -5.16
N ILE A 35 -7.97 8.72 -6.01
CA ILE A 35 -8.03 9.36 -7.34
C ILE A 35 -9.01 8.63 -8.25
N VAL A 36 -8.93 7.30 -8.31
CA VAL A 36 -9.79 6.47 -9.18
C VAL A 36 -11.26 6.56 -8.75
N GLN A 37 -11.52 6.62 -7.44
CA GLN A 37 -12.85 6.71 -6.87
C GLN A 37 -13.37 8.15 -6.73
N ALA A 38 -12.53 9.16 -7.03
CA ALA A 38 -12.92 10.56 -6.96
C ALA A 38 -14.20 10.81 -7.77
N PRO A 39 -15.26 11.34 -7.15
CA PRO A 39 -16.50 11.76 -7.81
C PRO A 39 -16.25 12.71 -9.01
N ALA A 40 -17.21 12.80 -9.92
CA ALA A 40 -17.06 13.59 -11.15
C ALA A 40 -16.88 15.10 -10.88
N ASP A 41 -17.48 15.59 -9.80
CA ASP A 41 -17.43 16.97 -9.32
C ASP A 41 -16.17 17.30 -8.49
N THR A 42 -15.35 16.29 -8.16
CA THR A 42 -14.06 16.55 -7.49
C THR A 42 -13.04 17.07 -8.48
N GLU A 43 -12.51 18.28 -8.26
CA GLU A 43 -11.42 18.82 -9.07
C GLU A 43 -10.13 18.01 -8.91
N LEU A 44 -9.50 17.65 -10.03
CA LEU A 44 -8.18 17.01 -10.04
C LEU A 44 -7.17 18.00 -10.61
N VAL A 45 -6.20 18.41 -9.78
CA VAL A 45 -5.21 19.42 -10.14
C VAL A 45 -3.81 18.85 -9.98
N LEU A 46 -3.03 18.87 -11.06
CA LEU A 46 -1.60 18.56 -11.03
C LEU A 46 -0.83 19.84 -10.69
N ARG A 47 0.10 19.76 -9.73
CA ARG A 47 0.99 20.86 -9.36
C ARG A 47 2.40 20.56 -9.84
N GLY A 48 2.90 21.36 -10.78
CA GLY A 48 4.28 21.29 -11.25
C GLY A 48 5.27 21.94 -10.26
N ALA A 49 6.56 21.65 -10.44
CA ALA A 49 7.64 22.15 -9.58
C ALA A 49 7.71 23.69 -9.50
N ASN A 50 7.26 24.38 -10.55
CA ASN A 50 7.27 25.84 -10.66
C ASN A 50 6.00 26.48 -10.06
N GLY A 51 5.17 25.72 -9.35
CA GLY A 51 3.87 26.19 -8.85
C GLY A 51 2.75 26.23 -9.90
N GLN A 52 3.05 25.85 -11.15
CA GLN A 52 2.04 25.74 -12.21
C GLN A 52 0.99 24.72 -11.82
N GLN A 53 -0.28 25.09 -11.96
CA GLN A 53 -1.42 24.21 -11.71
C GLN A 53 -2.08 23.84 -13.04
N VAL A 54 -2.33 22.55 -13.24
CA VAL A 54 -3.04 22.04 -14.40
C VAL A 54 -4.29 21.33 -13.90
N LEU A 55 -5.46 21.92 -14.18
CA LEU A 55 -6.75 21.31 -13.88
C LEU A 55 -7.06 20.25 -14.94
N LEU A 56 -7.26 19.00 -14.50
CA LEU A 56 -7.59 17.89 -15.37
C LEU A 56 -9.10 17.82 -15.62
N VAL A 57 -9.48 18.01 -16.88
CA VAL A 57 -10.88 17.95 -17.34
C VAL A 57 -11.00 17.00 -18.53
N GLY A 58 -12.24 16.63 -18.89
CA GLY A 58 -12.52 15.86 -20.09
C GLY A 58 -11.68 14.58 -20.20
N ASP A 59 -10.98 14.44 -21.33
CA ASP A 59 -10.20 13.24 -21.64
C ASP A 59 -8.88 13.15 -20.87
N GLU A 60 -8.27 14.27 -20.47
CA GLU A 60 -7.08 14.27 -19.60
C GLU A 60 -7.40 13.66 -18.23
N ARG A 61 -8.56 14.04 -17.66
CA ARG A 61 -9.07 13.45 -16.42
C ARG A 61 -9.28 11.95 -16.56
N LYS A 62 -9.93 11.51 -17.65
CA LYS A 62 -10.20 10.08 -17.90
C LYS A 62 -8.89 9.31 -18.04
N GLY A 63 -7.95 9.82 -18.82
CA GLY A 63 -6.64 9.22 -19.02
C GLY A 63 -5.84 9.10 -17.72
N PHE A 64 -5.84 10.15 -16.91
CA PHE A 64 -5.18 10.13 -15.60
C PHE A 64 -5.80 9.10 -14.65
N LYS A 65 -7.13 9.06 -14.53
CA LYS A 65 -7.82 8.05 -13.71
C LYS A 65 -7.56 6.63 -14.22
N ALA A 66 -7.53 6.42 -15.54
CA ALA A 66 -7.20 5.13 -16.15
C ALA A 66 -5.77 4.71 -15.81
N GLY A 67 -4.80 5.60 -15.93
CA GLY A 67 -3.41 5.34 -15.53
C GLY A 67 -3.27 4.97 -14.04
N CYS A 68 -3.98 5.67 -13.16
CA CYS A 68 -4.03 5.31 -11.73
C CYS A 68 -4.67 3.94 -11.49
N ALA A 69 -5.71 3.58 -12.24
CA ALA A 69 -6.32 2.26 -12.16
C ALA A 69 -5.35 1.16 -12.62
N THR A 70 -4.63 1.38 -13.73
CA THR A 70 -3.58 0.46 -14.17
C THR A 70 -2.47 0.33 -13.13
N ALA A 71 -2.04 1.42 -12.52
CA ALA A 71 -1.04 1.38 -11.45
C ALA A 71 -1.54 0.55 -10.23
N LEU A 72 -2.81 0.69 -9.84
CA LEU A 72 -3.39 -0.13 -8.76
C LEU A 72 -3.35 -1.62 -9.07
N ASP A 73 -3.68 -2.01 -10.29
CA ASP A 73 -3.62 -3.40 -10.74
C ASP A 73 -2.19 -3.95 -10.68
N LEU A 74 -1.20 -3.12 -11.03
CA LEU A 74 0.22 -3.49 -10.96
C LEU A 74 0.74 -3.59 -9.52
N PHE A 75 0.30 -2.71 -8.61
CA PHE A 75 0.68 -2.79 -7.20
C PHE A 75 0.13 -4.07 -6.54
N GLY A 76 -1.12 -4.44 -6.84
CA GLY A 76 -1.74 -5.65 -6.33
C GLY A 76 -1.75 -5.70 -4.79
N LYS A 77 -1.59 -6.91 -4.23
CA LYS A 77 -1.49 -7.13 -2.78
C LYS A 77 -0.04 -7.10 -2.35
N PHE A 78 0.23 -6.51 -1.18
CA PHE A 78 1.55 -6.57 -0.60
C PHE A 78 1.96 -8.04 -0.34
N PRO A 79 3.14 -8.48 -0.79
CA PRO A 79 3.46 -9.91 -0.88
C PRO A 79 3.88 -10.55 0.45
N LEU A 80 4.05 -9.78 1.52
CA LEU A 80 4.53 -10.28 2.81
C LEU A 80 3.49 -10.09 3.92
N THR A 81 3.29 -11.15 4.71
CA THR A 81 2.51 -11.10 5.95
C THR A 81 3.46 -11.23 7.14
N VAL A 82 3.34 -10.34 8.11
CA VAL A 82 4.14 -10.37 9.35
C VAL A 82 3.23 -10.82 10.49
N THR A 83 3.61 -11.90 11.17
CA THR A 83 2.86 -12.44 12.31
C THR A 83 3.76 -12.49 13.53
N LYS A 84 3.25 -12.02 14.67
CA LYS A 84 3.96 -12.16 15.94
C LYS A 84 3.85 -13.61 16.40
N ASN A 85 4.97 -14.31 16.53
CA ASN A 85 5.00 -15.60 17.20
C ASN A 85 4.74 -15.36 18.69
N VAL A 86 3.55 -15.73 19.15
CA VAL A 86 3.22 -15.79 20.58
C VAL A 86 3.56 -17.21 21.01
N SER A 87 4.71 -17.40 21.66
CA SER A 87 4.95 -18.63 22.41
C SER A 87 3.86 -18.75 23.47
N ARG A 88 3.02 -19.79 23.36
CA ARG A 88 2.19 -20.20 24.48
C ARG A 88 3.15 -20.69 25.55
N ASP A 89 3.27 -19.93 26.62
CA ASP A 89 3.83 -20.45 27.87
C ASP A 89 2.86 -21.53 28.38
N THR A 90 3.08 -22.76 27.92
CA THR A 90 2.63 -23.97 28.60
C THR A 90 3.79 -24.45 29.46
N ASP A 91 3.87 -23.92 30.67
CA ASP A 91 4.44 -24.60 31.83
C ASP A 91 3.45 -24.37 32.98
N SER A 92 2.49 -25.28 33.14
CA SER A 92 2.61 -26.40 34.09
C SER A 92 2.58 -25.88 35.53
N GLU A 93 1.37 -25.82 36.09
CA GLU A 93 1.15 -25.88 37.54
C GLU A 93 1.77 -27.20 38.06
N GLU A 94 3.03 -27.17 38.47
CA GLU A 94 3.59 -28.22 39.32
C GLU A 94 3.23 -27.93 40.79
N LYS A 95 2.25 -28.71 41.25
CA LYS A 95 1.98 -29.24 42.61
C LYS A 95 2.32 -28.41 43.85
#